data_AF-A8XB41-F1
#
_entry.id   AF-A8XB41-F1
#
_cell.length_a   1.000
_cell.length_b   1.000
_cell.length_c   1.000
_cell.angle_alpha   90.00
_cell.angle_beta   90.00
_cell.angle_gamma   90.00
#
_symmetry.space_group_name_H-M   'P 1'
#
loop_
_entity.id
_entity.type
_entity.pdbx_description
1 polymer ?
#
loop_
_entity_poly.entity_id
_entity_poly.type
_entity_poly.pdbx_seq_one_letter_code
_entity_poly.pdbx_strand_id
1 'polypeptide(L)'
;MTLPYFDLETSVQTGFILSGLTLYPAIDAFILMFVVTDYRKAFQNALKTFSSRGSRSHSPPMKDPIEHNKRDIEKMNENLKYYEKFVKKIYILGAHPLYQHSFVDFFLQNLINRPEIPETLHMNRWAAENEMKIVRKRFSMVKCENCEVFELTSAFLYGDKYLTFDEEESISYVDNTGHLTSAGLKLCNPILRNITQELMRTI
;
A
#
# COMPACT_ATOMS: atom_id res chain seq x y z
N MET A 1 -21.68 55.45 -16.14
CA MET A 1 -20.89 55.17 -17.35
C MET A 1 -21.32 53.79 -17.83
N THR A 2 -22.00 53.72 -18.98
CA THR A 2 -22.78 52.56 -19.44
C THR A 2 -21.93 51.62 -20.29
N LEU A 3 -22.08 50.30 -20.09
CA LEU A 3 -21.59 49.24 -20.99
C LEU A 3 -22.74 48.82 -21.92
N PRO A 4 -22.52 48.60 -23.23
CA PRO A 4 -23.57 48.72 -24.24
C PRO A 4 -24.33 47.41 -24.57
N TYR A 5 -24.27 46.37 -23.72
CA TYR A 5 -24.82 45.06 -24.11
C TYR A 5 -25.90 44.47 -23.18
N PHE A 6 -26.14 45.08 -22.01
CA PHE A 6 -27.26 44.71 -21.17
C PHE A 6 -27.88 45.99 -20.62
N ASP A 7 -29.06 46.31 -21.13
CA ASP A 7 -29.89 47.44 -20.72
C ASP A 7 -30.50 47.16 -19.33
N LEU A 8 -29.65 47.19 -18.30
CA LEU A 8 -30.05 46.99 -16.90
C LEU A 8 -29.78 48.28 -16.13
N GLU A 9 -30.84 48.92 -15.62
CA GLU A 9 -30.73 50.02 -14.67
C GLU A 9 -30.10 49.51 -13.37
N THR A 10 -28.79 49.74 -13.19
CA THR A 10 -28.08 49.26 -12.01
C THR A 10 -28.37 50.17 -10.81
N SER A 11 -29.24 49.70 -9.91
CA SER A 11 -29.28 50.16 -8.52
C SER A 11 -27.93 49.88 -7.84
N VAL A 12 -27.48 50.79 -6.96
CA VAL A 12 -26.20 50.74 -6.21
C VAL A 12 -25.99 49.40 -5.49
N GLN A 13 -27.07 48.69 -5.17
CA GLN A 13 -27.06 47.37 -4.52
C GLN A 13 -26.53 46.23 -5.41
N THR A 14 -26.76 46.29 -6.72
CA THR A 14 -26.38 45.24 -7.68
C THR A 14 -24.88 45.26 -8.01
N GLY A 15 -24.21 46.41 -7.85
CA GLY A 15 -22.77 46.55 -8.06
C GLY A 15 -21.91 45.78 -7.05
N PHE A 16 -22.35 45.73 -5.79
CA PHE A 16 -21.66 44.96 -4.75
C PHE A 16 -21.72 43.45 -5.02
N ILE A 17 -22.86 42.95 -5.47
CA ILE A 17 -23.05 41.52 -5.78
C ILE A 17 -22.18 41.11 -6.99
N LEU A 18 -22.11 41.95 -8.03
CA LEU A 18 -21.24 41.69 -9.18
C LEU A 18 -19.76 41.71 -8.79
N SER A 19 -19.35 42.65 -7.93
CA SER A 19 -17.96 42.72 -7.43
C SER A 19 -17.58 41.48 -6.60
N GLY A 20 -18.51 40.97 -5.79
CA GLY A 20 -18.31 39.73 -5.02
C GLY A 20 -18.14 38.50 -5.92
N LEU A 21 -18.89 38.40 -7.01
CA LEU A 21 -18.76 37.31 -7.99
C LEU A 21 -17.43 37.35 -8.75
N THR A 22 -16.88 38.53 -9.03
CA THR A 22 -15.54 38.65 -9.63
C THR A 22 -14.39 38.31 -8.68
N LEU A 23 -14.64 38.38 -7.35
CA LEU A 23 -13.64 38.06 -6.33
C LEU A 23 -13.57 36.56 -6.02
N TYR A 24 -14.64 35.80 -6.31
CA TYR A 24 -14.72 34.37 -6.00
C TYR A 24 -13.58 33.54 -6.61
N PRO A 25 -13.19 33.71 -7.89
CA PRO A 25 -12.04 32.98 -8.46
C PRO A 25 -10.71 33.34 -7.79
N ALA A 26 -10.55 34.58 -7.33
CA ALA A 26 -9.35 35.01 -6.61
C ALA A 26 -9.32 34.40 -5.20
N ILE A 27 -10.44 34.39 -4.48
CA ILE A 27 -10.56 33.79 -3.13
C ILE A 27 -10.31 32.28 -3.20
N ASP A 28 -10.86 31.58 -4.19
CA ASP A 28 -10.64 30.14 -4.40
C ASP A 28 -9.15 29.83 -4.63
N ALA A 29 -8.48 30.63 -5.45
CA ALA A 29 -7.03 30.53 -5.65
C ALA A 29 -6.22 30.78 -4.35
N PHE A 30 -6.64 31.75 -3.52
CA PHE A 30 -6.01 32.00 -2.22
C PHE A 30 -6.20 30.83 -1.25
N ILE A 31 -7.40 30.25 -1.15
CA ILE A 31 -7.68 29.10 -0.29
C ILE A 31 -6.83 27.89 -0.71
N LEU A 32 -6.77 27.59 -2.01
CA LEU A 32 -5.93 26.52 -2.54
C LEU A 32 -4.43 26.77 -2.24
N MET A 33 -3.96 28.02 -2.37
CA MET A 33 -2.59 28.38 -2.04
C MET A 33 -2.27 28.18 -0.55
N PHE A 34 -3.17 28.56 0.36
CA PHE A 34 -3.02 28.32 1.79
C PHE A 34 -2.99 26.83 2.12
N VAL A 35 -3.94 26.05 1.60
CA VAL A 35 -4.00 24.59 1.80
C VAL A 35 -2.73 23.90 1.29
N VAL A 36 -2.27 24.23 0.08
CA VAL A 36 -1.04 23.65 -0.49
C VAL A 36 0.20 24.04 0.31
N THR A 37 0.26 25.28 0.81
CA THR A 37 1.39 25.77 1.61
C THR A 37 1.46 25.08 2.97
N ASP A 38 0.30 24.92 3.64
CA ASP A 38 0.22 24.21 4.92
C ASP A 38 0.51 22.72 4.74
N TYR A 39 0.03 22.09 3.66
CA TYR A 39 0.38 20.73 3.31
C TYR A 39 1.88 20.56 3.06
N ARG A 40 2.52 21.48 2.32
CA ARG A 40 3.97 21.43 2.07
C ARG A 40 4.77 21.57 3.37
N LYS A 41 4.38 22.48 4.26
CA LYS A 41 5.02 22.64 5.58
C LYS A 41 4.82 21.42 6.47
N ALA A 42 3.60 20.89 6.53
CA ALA A 42 3.29 19.68 7.28
C ALA A 42 4.09 18.47 6.77
N PHE A 43 4.19 18.33 5.44
CA PHE A 43 4.97 17.26 4.81
C PHE A 43 6.48 17.41 5.05
N GLN A 44 7.04 18.61 4.94
CA GLN A 44 8.44 18.87 5.27
C GLN A 44 8.77 18.60 6.74
N ASN A 45 7.86 18.95 7.65
CA ASN A 45 8.01 18.66 9.07
C ASN A 45 7.90 17.16 9.36
N ALA A 46 6.94 16.47 8.73
CA ALA A 46 6.81 15.01 8.81
C ALA A 46 8.06 14.31 8.29
N LEU A 47 8.61 14.73 7.15
CA LEU A 47 9.85 14.21 6.57
C LEU A 47 11.07 14.45 7.48
N LYS A 48 11.19 15.65 8.08
CA LYS A 48 12.27 15.93 9.05
C LYS A 48 12.15 15.06 10.30
N THR A 49 10.95 14.87 10.84
CA THR A 49 10.69 13.96 11.96
C THR A 49 10.97 12.51 11.60
N PHE A 50 10.70 12.09 10.36
CA PHE A 50 11.01 10.75 9.87
C PHE A 50 12.52 10.55 9.71
N SER A 51 13.23 11.56 9.19
CA SER A 51 14.69 11.53 9.03
C SER A 51 15.46 11.53 10.36
N SER A 52 14.92 12.13 11.42
CA SER A 52 15.58 12.21 12.73
C SER A 52 15.29 11.03 13.67
N ARG A 53 14.29 10.18 13.35
CA ARG A 53 13.92 8.98 14.13
C ARG A 53 14.54 7.67 13.62
N GLY A 54 15.51 7.76 12.71
CA GLY A 54 16.30 6.62 12.22
C GLY A 54 17.29 6.06 13.26
N SER A 55 16.86 5.78 14.48
CA SER A 55 17.56 4.84 15.37
C SER A 55 17.34 3.42 14.81
N ARG A 56 18.33 2.93 14.06
CA ARG A 56 18.40 1.59 13.49
C ARG A 56 18.40 0.52 14.60
N SER A 57 17.24 0.13 15.08
CA SER A 57 17.00 -1.27 15.43
C SER A 57 16.47 -1.92 14.17
N HIS A 58 17.39 -2.37 13.29
CA HIS A 58 16.98 -3.27 12.22
C HIS A 58 16.64 -4.60 12.91
N SER A 59 15.34 -4.88 13.06
CA SER A 59 14.92 -6.27 13.24
C SER A 59 15.50 -7.08 12.08
N PRO A 60 16.19 -8.21 12.33
CA PRO A 60 16.72 -9.02 11.24
C PRO A 60 15.56 -9.43 10.32
N PRO A 61 15.77 -9.46 8.99
CA PRO A 61 14.77 -9.93 8.04
C PRO A 61 14.07 -11.20 8.53
N MET A 62 12.75 -11.30 8.32
CA MET A 62 12.00 -12.50 8.71
C MET A 62 12.47 -13.78 7.99
N LYS A 63 13.37 -13.66 7.01
CA LYS A 63 13.92 -14.73 6.19
C LYS A 63 15.24 -15.30 6.72
N ASP A 64 15.85 -14.64 7.70
CA ASP A 64 17.12 -15.09 8.28
C ASP A 64 16.98 -16.47 8.94
N PRO A 65 18.07 -17.18 9.26
CA PRO A 65 17.98 -18.42 10.03
C PRO A 65 17.27 -18.18 11.37
N ILE A 66 16.43 -19.14 11.78
CA ILE A 66 15.51 -19.00 12.93
C ILE A 66 16.24 -18.65 14.24
N GLU A 67 17.48 -19.12 14.39
CA GLU A 67 18.32 -18.89 15.56
C GLU A 67 18.61 -17.40 15.82
N HIS A 68 18.72 -16.58 14.76
CA HIS A 68 18.99 -15.14 14.89
C HIS A 68 17.78 -14.34 15.39
N ASN A 69 16.58 -14.91 15.35
CA ASN A 69 15.32 -14.18 15.56
C ASN A 69 14.48 -14.76 16.69
N LYS A 70 15.05 -15.60 17.56
CA LYS A 70 14.32 -16.14 18.72
C LYS A 70 13.69 -15.03 19.58
N ARG A 71 14.43 -13.93 19.76
CA ARG A 71 13.96 -12.72 20.46
C ARG A 71 12.77 -12.04 19.76
N ASP A 72 12.69 -12.11 18.43
CA ASP A 72 11.58 -11.52 17.69
C ASP A 72 10.29 -12.34 17.85
N ILE A 73 10.39 -13.67 17.83
CA ILE A 73 9.25 -14.56 18.06
C ILE A 73 8.71 -14.38 19.48
N GLU A 74 9.59 -14.27 20.48
CA GLU A 74 9.21 -13.98 21.86
C GLU A 74 8.46 -12.65 21.97
N LYS A 75 9.00 -11.58 21.36
CA LYS A 75 8.36 -10.26 21.33
C LYS A 75 7.02 -10.28 20.59
N MET A 76 6.92 -11.01 19.48
CA MET A 76 5.66 -11.20 18.76
C MET A 76 4.61 -11.87 19.65
N ASN A 77 4.98 -12.94 20.36
CA ASN A 77 4.08 -13.65 21.27
C ASN A 77 3.61 -12.76 22.43
N GLU A 78 4.50 -11.94 23.02
CA GLU A 78 4.13 -10.96 24.05
C GLU A 78 3.11 -9.94 23.54
N ASN A 79 3.35 -9.38 22.34
CA ASN A 79 2.44 -8.44 21.71
C ASN A 79 1.08 -9.08 21.41
N LEU A 80 1.07 -10.27 20.83
CA LEU A 80 -0.18 -10.97 20.51
C LEU A 80 -0.99 -11.28 21.76
N LYS A 81 -0.35 -11.78 22.81
CA LYS A 81 -0.99 -12.01 24.12
C LYS A 81 -1.60 -10.73 24.72
N TYR A 82 -1.00 -9.57 24.44
CA TYR A 82 -1.59 -8.29 24.85
C TYR A 82 -2.82 -7.95 24.01
N TYR A 83 -2.74 -8.04 22.68
CA TYR A 83 -3.84 -7.67 21.78
C TYR A 83 -5.03 -8.62 21.86
N GLU A 84 -4.82 -9.92 22.09
CA GLU A 84 -5.88 -10.93 22.27
C GLU A 84 -6.88 -10.55 23.38
N LYS A 85 -6.47 -9.73 24.35
CA LYS A 85 -7.36 -9.26 25.43
C LYS A 85 -8.45 -8.31 24.96
N PHE A 86 -8.25 -7.66 23.81
CA PHE A 86 -9.10 -6.58 23.33
C PHE A 86 -9.89 -6.94 22.07
N VAL A 87 -9.59 -8.07 21.44
CA VAL A 87 -10.19 -8.47 20.16
C VAL A 87 -10.64 -9.92 20.19
N LYS A 88 -11.72 -10.22 19.46
CA LYS A 88 -12.24 -11.59 19.34
C LYS A 88 -11.32 -12.48 18.48
N LYS A 89 -10.67 -11.89 17.47
CA LYS A 89 -9.81 -12.59 16.49
C LYS A 89 -8.77 -11.64 15.90
N ILE A 90 -7.55 -12.12 15.67
CA ILE A 90 -6.44 -11.40 15.04
C ILE A 90 -6.12 -12.06 13.70
N TYR A 91 -6.14 -11.29 12.61
CA TYR A 91 -5.70 -11.76 11.30
C TYR A 91 -4.27 -11.30 11.04
N ILE A 92 -3.39 -12.25 10.75
CA ILE A 92 -1.97 -12.01 10.50
C ILE A 92 -1.70 -12.34 9.03
N LEU A 93 -1.19 -11.36 8.28
CA LEU A 93 -0.71 -11.61 6.93
C LEU A 93 0.57 -12.47 7.01
N GLY A 94 0.51 -13.64 6.39
CA GLY A 94 1.57 -14.65 6.37
C GLY A 94 2.68 -14.36 5.38
N ALA A 95 3.35 -15.42 4.92
CA ALA A 95 4.46 -15.29 3.99
C ALA A 95 3.99 -14.81 2.61
N HIS A 96 4.80 -13.97 1.96
CA HIS A 96 4.60 -13.52 0.60
C HIS A 96 5.94 -13.62 -0.17
N PRO A 97 5.94 -13.94 -1.49
CA PRO A 97 7.15 -14.02 -2.27
C PRO A 97 7.92 -12.69 -2.21
N LEU A 98 9.26 -12.76 -2.14
CA LEU A 98 10.06 -11.56 -2.35
C LEU A 98 10.31 -11.37 -3.83
N TYR A 99 10.01 -10.16 -4.27
CA TYR A 99 10.24 -9.77 -5.63
C TYR A 99 11.68 -9.28 -5.83
N GLN A 100 12.14 -9.35 -7.07
CA GLN A 100 13.47 -8.89 -7.43
C GLN A 100 13.57 -7.37 -7.22
N HIS A 101 14.70 -6.92 -6.67
CA HIS A 101 15.01 -5.50 -6.57
C HIS A 101 14.99 -4.84 -7.96
N SER A 102 14.43 -3.62 -8.04
CA SER A 102 14.31 -2.88 -9.29
C SER A 102 13.61 -3.66 -10.41
N PHE A 103 12.69 -4.57 -10.06
CA PHE A 103 11.94 -5.33 -11.06
C PHE A 103 11.22 -4.42 -12.05
N VAL A 104 10.69 -3.28 -11.61
CA VAL A 104 10.02 -2.33 -12.50
C VAL A 104 10.97 -1.87 -13.62
N ASP A 105 12.20 -1.50 -13.27
CA ASP A 105 13.22 -1.10 -14.25
C ASP A 105 13.57 -2.27 -15.20
N PHE A 106 13.76 -3.46 -14.63
CA PHE A 106 14.05 -4.67 -15.39
C PHE A 106 12.90 -5.06 -16.35
N PHE A 107 11.67 -4.96 -15.87
CA PHE A 107 10.45 -5.24 -16.63
C PHE A 107 10.30 -4.27 -17.80
N LEU A 108 10.42 -2.96 -17.54
CA LEU A 108 10.34 -1.94 -18.58
C LEU A 108 11.43 -2.11 -19.65
N GLN A 109 12.67 -2.42 -19.24
CA GLN A 109 13.75 -2.70 -20.19
C GLN A 109 13.45 -3.94 -21.06
N ASN A 110 12.85 -4.99 -20.51
CA ASN A 110 12.51 -6.18 -21.27
C ASN A 110 11.34 -5.93 -22.22
N LEU A 111 10.31 -5.18 -21.81
CA LEU A 111 9.21 -4.82 -22.71
C LEU A 111 9.69 -4.02 -23.93
N ILE A 112 10.61 -3.07 -23.73
CA ILE A 112 11.15 -2.25 -24.82
C ILE A 112 12.03 -3.09 -25.76
N ASN A 113 12.90 -3.94 -25.21
CA ASN A 113 13.92 -4.63 -26.00
C ASN A 113 13.49 -6.00 -26.54
N ARG A 114 12.55 -6.68 -25.86
CA ARG A 114 12.13 -8.07 -26.12
C ARG A 114 10.66 -8.31 -25.71
N PRO A 115 9.70 -7.73 -26.44
CA PRO A 115 8.28 -7.80 -26.11
C PRO A 115 7.66 -9.21 -26.16
N GLU A 116 8.38 -10.22 -26.68
CA GLU A 116 7.89 -11.60 -26.80
C GLU A 116 8.23 -12.50 -25.59
N ILE A 117 9.01 -11.99 -24.63
CA ILE A 117 9.49 -12.72 -23.45
C ILE A 117 8.77 -12.39 -22.11
N PRO A 118 7.69 -11.56 -22.02
CA PRO A 118 7.09 -11.17 -20.74
C PRO A 118 6.84 -12.34 -19.80
N GLU A 119 6.27 -13.44 -20.30
CA GLU A 119 5.89 -14.59 -19.50
C GLU A 119 7.01 -15.24 -18.67
N THR A 120 8.28 -15.08 -19.07
CA THR A 120 9.43 -15.59 -18.33
C THR A 120 9.84 -14.69 -17.16
N LEU A 121 9.34 -13.46 -17.12
CA LEU A 121 9.57 -12.48 -16.04
C LEU A 121 8.68 -12.76 -14.81
N HIS A 122 7.80 -13.76 -14.91
CA HIS A 122 7.11 -14.31 -13.76
C HIS A 122 8.05 -15.10 -12.85
N MET A 123 7.73 -15.11 -11.57
CA MET A 123 8.60 -15.69 -10.57
C MET A 123 8.47 -17.21 -10.57
N ASN A 124 9.62 -17.88 -10.52
CA ASN A 124 9.66 -19.33 -10.37
C ASN A 124 9.07 -19.75 -9.02
N ARG A 125 8.04 -20.61 -9.04
CA ARG A 125 7.34 -21.05 -7.84
C ARG A 125 8.24 -21.75 -6.84
N TRP A 126 9.11 -22.65 -7.31
CA TRP A 126 9.98 -23.42 -6.42
C TRP A 126 10.93 -22.52 -5.64
N ALA A 127 11.56 -21.55 -6.32
CA ALA A 127 12.44 -20.58 -5.69
C ALA A 127 11.69 -19.74 -4.64
N ALA A 128 10.51 -19.22 -5.00
CA ALA A 128 9.67 -18.44 -4.10
C ALA A 128 9.20 -19.23 -2.87
N GLU A 129 8.73 -20.47 -3.06
CA GLU A 129 8.26 -21.33 -1.98
C GLU A 129 9.39 -21.72 -1.02
N ASN A 130 10.58 -22.01 -1.55
CA ASN A 130 11.75 -22.36 -0.73
C ASN A 130 12.17 -21.17 0.16
N GLU A 131 12.08 -19.96 -0.37
CA GLU A 131 12.36 -18.74 0.37
C GLU A 131 11.30 -18.45 1.45
N MET A 132 10.01 -18.65 1.14
CA MET A 132 8.91 -18.47 2.08
C MET A 132 8.87 -19.53 3.18
N LYS A 133 9.51 -20.69 2.99
CA LYS A 133 9.50 -21.81 3.94
C LYS A 133 9.94 -21.41 5.35
N ILE A 134 10.96 -20.57 5.46
CA ILE A 134 11.47 -20.09 6.75
C ILE A 134 10.44 -19.19 7.44
N VAL A 135 9.81 -18.29 6.68
CA VAL A 135 8.79 -17.37 7.19
C VAL A 135 7.55 -18.14 7.67
N ARG A 136 7.06 -19.10 6.88
CA ARG A 136 5.96 -20.00 7.27
C ARG A 136 6.27 -20.77 8.55
N LYS A 137 7.49 -21.33 8.63
CA LYS A 137 7.94 -22.03 9.85
C LYS A 137 7.97 -21.10 11.06
N ARG A 138 8.40 -19.86 10.91
CA ARG A 138 8.38 -18.86 12.00
C ARG A 138 6.95 -18.55 12.46
N PHE A 139 6.01 -18.30 11.54
CA PHE A 139 4.61 -18.08 11.91
C PHE A 139 3.97 -19.30 12.59
N SER A 140 4.36 -20.54 12.23
CA SER A 140 3.89 -21.74 12.93
C SER A 140 4.38 -21.87 14.38
N MET A 141 5.40 -21.10 14.79
CA MET A 141 5.92 -21.07 16.16
C MET A 141 5.25 -19.99 17.03
N VAL A 142 4.39 -19.15 16.44
CA VAL A 142 3.65 -18.12 17.16
C VAL A 142 2.60 -18.76 18.05
N LYS A 143 2.53 -18.32 19.30
CA LYS A 143 1.57 -18.80 20.31
C LYS A 143 0.44 -17.78 20.40
N CYS A 144 -0.66 -18.06 19.69
CA CYS A 144 -1.87 -17.26 19.71
C CYS A 144 -3.07 -18.16 19.46
N GLU A 145 -4.08 -18.10 20.33
CA GLU A 145 -5.26 -18.95 20.26
C GLU A 145 -6.32 -18.35 19.35
N ASN A 146 -6.43 -17.01 19.35
CA ASN A 146 -7.41 -16.27 18.56
C ASN A 146 -6.80 -15.69 17.27
N CYS A 147 -5.68 -16.24 16.78
CA CYS A 147 -5.06 -15.76 15.54
C CYS A 147 -5.37 -16.65 14.34
N GLU A 148 -5.55 -16.02 13.19
CA GLU A 148 -5.55 -16.67 11.90
C GLU A 148 -4.43 -16.09 11.03
N VAL A 149 -3.51 -16.95 10.58
CA VAL A 149 -2.51 -16.58 9.60
C VAL A 149 -3.06 -16.89 8.21
N PHE A 150 -3.25 -15.85 7.40
CA PHE A 150 -3.71 -16.00 6.01
C PHE A 150 -2.63 -15.58 5.03
N GLU A 151 -2.60 -16.20 3.86
CA GLU A 151 -1.64 -15.86 2.80
C GLU A 151 -2.37 -15.29 1.58
N LEU A 152 -1.75 -14.29 0.94
CA LEU A 152 -2.21 -13.75 -0.35
C LEU A 152 -1.56 -14.45 -1.54
N THR A 153 -0.61 -15.35 -1.29
CA THR A 153 0.23 -15.99 -2.33
C THR A 153 -0.59 -16.76 -3.36
N SER A 154 -1.67 -17.39 -2.94
CA SER A 154 -2.58 -18.13 -3.82
C SER A 154 -3.24 -17.26 -4.88
N ALA A 155 -3.46 -15.97 -4.61
CA ALA A 155 -4.01 -15.04 -5.60
C ALA A 155 -3.05 -14.75 -6.77
N PHE A 156 -1.75 -15.00 -6.59
CA PHE A 156 -0.73 -14.81 -7.62
C PHE A 156 -0.32 -16.12 -8.30
N LEU A 157 -0.84 -17.27 -7.87
CA LEU A 157 -0.40 -18.55 -8.41
C LEU A 157 -1.04 -18.81 -9.78
N TYR A 158 -0.23 -19.02 -10.80
CA TYR A 158 -0.67 -19.41 -12.13
C TYR A 158 0.19 -20.58 -12.63
N GLY A 159 -0.36 -21.79 -12.62
CA GLY A 159 0.38 -23.01 -12.98
C GLY A 159 1.58 -23.26 -12.06
N ASP A 160 2.78 -23.19 -12.64
CA ASP A 160 4.07 -23.39 -11.97
C ASP A 160 4.84 -22.09 -11.67
N LYS A 161 4.17 -20.93 -11.81
CA LYS A 161 4.74 -19.60 -11.60
C LYS A 161 3.88 -18.73 -10.69
N TYR A 162 4.51 -17.73 -10.08
CA TYR A 162 3.83 -16.63 -9.41
C TYR A 162 3.81 -15.41 -10.33
N LEU A 163 2.62 -14.87 -10.54
CA LEU A 163 2.37 -13.69 -11.36
C LEU A 163 3.05 -12.46 -10.75
N THR A 164 3.82 -11.79 -11.58
CA THR A 164 4.53 -10.55 -11.28
C THR A 164 3.86 -9.34 -11.93
N PHE A 165 3.02 -9.57 -12.94
CA PHE A 165 2.18 -8.64 -13.67
C PHE A 165 0.96 -9.43 -14.18
N ASP A 166 -0.12 -8.74 -14.55
CA ASP A 166 -1.32 -9.36 -15.12
C ASP A 166 -1.26 -9.46 -16.67
N GLU A 167 -2.34 -9.96 -17.28
CA GLU A 167 -2.45 -10.09 -18.75
C GLU A 167 -2.38 -8.74 -19.49
N GLU A 168 -2.70 -7.63 -18.80
CA GLU A 168 -2.58 -6.27 -19.33
C GLU A 168 -1.20 -5.65 -19.03
N GLU A 169 -0.22 -6.48 -18.64
CA GLU A 169 1.14 -6.09 -18.28
C GLU A 169 1.22 -5.10 -17.10
N SER A 170 0.17 -5.03 -16.30
CA SER A 170 0.16 -4.21 -15.09
C SER A 170 0.91 -4.94 -13.98
N ILE A 171 2.08 -4.40 -13.62
CA ILE A 171 2.93 -4.93 -12.56
C ILE A 171 2.12 -5.07 -11.27
N SER A 172 2.24 -6.22 -10.60
CA SER A 172 1.51 -6.54 -9.37
C SER A 172 2.11 -5.93 -8.10
N TYR A 173 3.34 -5.42 -8.16
CA TYR A 173 4.09 -4.90 -7.02
C TYR A 173 4.97 -3.70 -7.40
N VAL A 174 5.27 -2.86 -6.41
CA VAL A 174 6.04 -1.62 -6.56
C VAL A 174 7.52 -1.85 -6.22
N ASP A 175 7.79 -2.64 -5.17
CA ASP A 175 9.15 -2.89 -4.68
C ASP A 175 9.27 -4.25 -3.98
N ASN A 176 10.50 -4.56 -3.55
CA ASN A 176 10.84 -5.78 -2.84
C ASN A 176 10.42 -5.77 -1.36
N THR A 177 9.73 -4.74 -0.87
CA THR A 177 9.21 -4.70 0.51
C THR A 177 7.76 -5.15 0.60
N GLY A 178 7.19 -5.65 -0.50
CA GLY A 178 5.85 -6.26 -0.54
C GLY A 178 4.74 -5.26 -0.82
N HIS A 179 5.05 -4.05 -1.27
CA HIS A 179 4.04 -3.08 -1.71
C HIS A 179 3.37 -3.57 -2.99
N LEU A 180 2.09 -3.93 -2.89
CA LEU A 180 1.26 -4.30 -4.03
C LEU A 180 0.78 -3.06 -4.78
N THR A 181 0.73 -3.13 -6.10
CA THR A 181 0.06 -2.12 -6.93
C THR A 181 -1.46 -2.28 -6.83
N SER A 182 -2.21 -1.36 -7.45
CA SER A 182 -3.66 -1.51 -7.61
C SER A 182 -4.01 -2.79 -8.39
N ALA A 183 -3.22 -3.18 -9.39
CA ALA A 183 -3.40 -4.43 -10.13
C ALA A 183 -3.18 -5.66 -9.24
N GLY A 184 -2.08 -5.70 -8.47
CA GLY A 184 -1.82 -6.78 -7.53
C GLY A 184 -2.88 -6.87 -6.42
N LEU A 185 -3.38 -5.74 -5.93
CA LEU A 185 -4.45 -5.71 -4.93
C LEU A 185 -5.77 -6.24 -5.50
N LYS A 186 -6.06 -6.02 -6.79
CA LYS A 186 -7.25 -6.59 -7.43
C LYS A 186 -7.24 -8.12 -7.40
N LEU A 187 -6.08 -8.75 -7.60
CA LEU A 187 -5.94 -10.21 -7.51
C LEU A 187 -6.23 -10.72 -6.10
N CYS A 188 -5.86 -9.96 -5.07
CA CYS A 188 -6.12 -10.30 -3.67
C CYS A 188 -7.58 -10.13 -3.23
N ASN A 189 -8.41 -9.43 -4.00
CA ASN A 189 -9.79 -9.09 -3.61
C ASN A 189 -10.65 -10.29 -3.17
N PRO A 190 -10.62 -11.47 -3.83
CA PRO A 190 -11.43 -12.61 -3.39
C PRO A 190 -11.09 -13.05 -1.97
N ILE A 191 -9.79 -13.10 -1.64
CA ILE A 191 -9.29 -13.49 -0.31
C ILE A 191 -9.69 -12.43 0.72
N LEU A 192 -9.41 -11.15 0.43
CA LEU A 192 -9.71 -10.04 1.34
C LEU A 192 -11.23 -9.88 1.58
N ARG A 193 -12.05 -10.10 0.56
CA ARG A 193 -13.51 -10.09 0.69
C ARG A 193 -14.00 -11.21 1.60
N ASN A 194 -13.45 -12.41 1.48
CA ASN A 194 -13.82 -13.53 2.34
C ASN A 194 -13.51 -13.21 3.82
N ILE A 195 -12.30 -12.72 4.10
CA ILE A 195 -11.89 -12.29 5.45
C ILE A 195 -12.81 -11.18 5.97
N THR A 196 -13.13 -10.20 5.12
CA THR A 196 -14.03 -9.09 5.49
C THR A 196 -15.43 -9.61 5.82
N GLN A 197 -15.96 -10.55 5.05
CA GLN A 197 -17.26 -11.16 5.33
C GLN A 197 -17.28 -11.94 6.64
N GLU A 198 -16.19 -12.65 6.95
CA GLU A 198 -16.05 -13.35 8.23
C GLU A 198 -15.98 -12.38 9.42
N LEU A 199 -15.19 -11.31 9.28
CA LEU A 199 -15.12 -10.22 10.26
C LEU A 199 -16.51 -9.62 10.53
N MET A 200 -17.25 -9.29 9.47
CA MET A 200 -18.60 -8.70 9.58
C MET A 200 -19.62 -9.64 10.23
N ARG A 201 -19.44 -10.97 10.15
CA ARG A 201 -20.29 -11.95 10.86
C ARG A 201 -19.95 -12.09 12.34
N THR A 202 -18.74 -11.68 12.73
CA THR A 202 -18.21 -11.85 14.09
C THR A 202 -18.42 -10.61 14.97
N ILE A 203 -18.78 -9.47 14.36
CA ILE A 203 -19.20 -8.24 15.05
C ILE A 203 -20.60 -8.45 15.61
#